data_AF-A0A8H5YX35-F1
#
_entry.id   AF-A0A8H5YX35-F1
#
_cell.length_a   1.000
_cell.length_b   1.000
_cell.length_c   1.000
_cell.angle_alpha   90.00
_cell.angle_beta   90.00
_cell.angle_gamma   90.00
#
_symmetry.space_group_name_H-M   'P 1'
#
loop_
_entity.id
_entity.type
_entity.pdbx_description
1 polymer ?
#
loop_
_entity_poly.entity_id
_entity_poly.type
_entity_poly.pdbx_seq_one_letter_code
_entity_poly.pdbx_strand_id
1 'polypeptide(L)'
;MLQGGFRPVDYWAKYFAANTNLVFDVYNYYFAGRPTTWQNLAGFICSDAKSTVSTASPKFPVFVGEWSIQAATNNTVASRARNLNTGIKAWAAYTQGSTYGTWKFFGNEPVDGEGTQGDYWNYSDFVKMGIINPSSRATCN
;
A
#
# COMPACT_ATOMS: atom_id res chain seq x y z
N MET A 1 9.81 15.00 -5.63
CA MET A 1 9.26 13.65 -5.55
C MET A 1 9.15 13.11 -6.97
N LEU A 2 9.56 11.86 -7.21
CA LEU A 2 9.53 11.24 -8.55
C LEU A 2 8.76 9.92 -8.51
N GLN A 3 7.65 9.87 -9.25
CA GLN A 3 6.91 8.63 -9.50
C GLN A 3 7.55 7.92 -10.70
N GLY A 4 7.97 6.67 -10.50
CA GLY A 4 8.85 5.94 -11.41
C GLY A 4 8.17 5.08 -12.48
N GLY A 5 6.88 5.28 -12.77
CA GLY A 5 6.15 4.51 -13.80
C GLY A 5 6.18 2.99 -13.57
N PHE A 6 6.09 2.54 -12.32
CA PHE A 6 6.18 1.13 -11.87
C PHE A 6 7.53 0.43 -12.12
N ARG A 7 8.57 1.16 -12.52
CA ARG A 7 9.94 0.62 -12.49
C ARG A 7 10.48 0.64 -11.05
N PRO A 8 11.34 -0.34 -10.68
CA PRO A 8 12.02 -0.32 -9.39
C PRO A 8 12.81 0.99 -9.19
N VAL A 9 12.94 1.44 -7.94
CA VAL A 9 13.65 2.68 -7.58
C VAL A 9 15.06 2.73 -8.18
N ASP A 10 15.80 1.62 -8.13
CA ASP A 10 17.18 1.52 -8.64
C ASP A 10 17.29 1.75 -10.15
N TYR A 11 16.21 1.49 -10.91
CA TYR A 11 16.19 1.78 -12.34
C TYR A 11 16.46 3.26 -12.60
N TRP A 12 15.89 4.14 -11.77
CA TRP A 12 15.99 5.59 -11.90
C TRP A 12 17.11 6.19 -11.04
N ALA A 13 17.37 5.65 -9.85
CA ALA A 13 18.30 6.22 -8.88
C ALA A 13 19.73 6.38 -9.40
N LYS A 14 20.14 5.57 -10.40
CA LYS A 14 21.46 5.66 -11.04
C LYS A 14 21.68 6.95 -11.84
N TYR A 15 20.61 7.65 -12.24
CA TYR A 15 20.71 8.86 -13.06
C TYR A 15 20.82 10.15 -12.24
N PHE A 16 20.69 10.09 -10.92
CA PHE A 16 20.72 11.26 -10.03
C PHE A 16 21.96 11.21 -9.13
N ALA A 17 22.57 12.34 -8.80
CA ALA A 17 23.62 12.40 -7.78
C ALA A 17 23.02 12.17 -6.39
N ALA A 18 23.74 11.53 -5.45
CA ALA A 18 23.21 11.18 -4.13
C ALA A 18 22.76 12.40 -3.28
N ASN A 19 23.29 13.58 -3.56
CA ASN A 19 22.89 14.84 -2.91
C ASN A 19 21.70 15.54 -3.59
N THR A 20 21.11 14.94 -4.62
CA THR A 20 19.88 15.47 -5.22
C THR A 20 18.77 15.43 -4.18
N ASN A 21 18.08 16.55 -3.96
CA ASN A 21 16.92 16.58 -3.07
C ASN A 21 15.74 15.84 -3.72
N LEU A 22 15.72 14.52 -3.55
CA LEU A 22 14.82 13.60 -4.23
C LEU A 22 14.27 12.56 -3.25
N VAL A 23 12.97 12.30 -3.39
CA VAL A 23 12.26 11.17 -2.77
C VAL A 23 11.52 10.43 -3.89
N PHE A 24 11.60 9.10 -3.88
CA PHE A 24 10.84 8.28 -4.81
C PHE A 24 9.43 8.05 -4.31
N ASP A 25 8.49 8.11 -5.24
CA ASP A 25 7.09 7.82 -5.01
C ASP A 25 6.72 6.51 -5.70
N VAL A 26 6.20 5.55 -4.92
CA VAL A 26 5.89 4.19 -5.38
C VAL A 26 4.44 3.86 -5.08
N TYR A 27 3.73 3.34 -6.09
CA TYR A 27 2.32 2.96 -5.97
C TYR A 27 2.18 1.44 -5.92
N ASN A 28 1.41 0.96 -4.94
CA ASN A 28 1.20 -0.48 -4.72
C ASN A 28 -0.29 -0.80 -4.71
N TYR A 29 -0.73 -1.60 -5.67
CA TYR A 29 -2.13 -1.98 -5.83
C TYR A 29 -2.30 -3.47 -6.01
N TYR A 30 -3.47 -3.94 -5.57
CA TYR A 30 -3.76 -5.36 -5.45
C TYR A 30 -5.09 -5.76 -6.09
N PHE A 31 -5.78 -4.86 -6.78
CA PHE A 31 -7.09 -5.12 -7.36
C PHE A 31 -7.03 -5.76 -8.75
N ALA A 32 -5.85 -5.86 -9.37
CA ALA A 32 -5.66 -6.44 -10.70
C ALA A 32 -4.23 -6.96 -10.91
N GLY A 33 -4.05 -7.86 -11.88
CA GLY A 33 -2.73 -8.34 -12.33
C GLY A 33 -2.01 -9.30 -11.37
N ARG A 34 -2.62 -9.66 -10.25
CA ARG A 34 -2.09 -10.55 -9.21
C ARG A 34 -3.21 -11.41 -8.61
N PRO A 35 -2.96 -12.65 -8.16
CA PRO A 35 -3.95 -13.53 -7.55
C PRO A 35 -4.17 -13.20 -6.07
N THR A 36 -4.49 -11.95 -5.77
CA THR A 36 -4.68 -11.41 -4.43
C THR A 36 -6.11 -11.67 -3.95
N THR A 37 -6.24 -12.08 -2.70
CA THR A 37 -7.50 -12.28 -2.00
C THR A 37 -7.47 -11.67 -0.61
N TRP A 38 -8.60 -11.60 0.09
CA TRP A 38 -8.62 -11.13 1.48
C TRP A 38 -7.64 -11.89 2.38
N GLN A 39 -7.45 -13.21 2.15
CA GLN A 39 -6.58 -14.08 2.95
C GLN A 39 -5.10 -13.70 2.79
N ASN A 40 -4.64 -13.54 1.55
CA ASN A 40 -3.22 -13.42 1.22
C ASN A 40 -2.73 -11.98 1.06
N LEU A 41 -3.64 -10.98 0.99
CA LEU A 41 -3.30 -9.58 0.73
C LEU A 41 -2.25 -9.02 1.69
N ALA A 42 -2.37 -9.33 2.98
CA ALA A 42 -1.39 -8.93 3.99
C ALA A 42 0.03 -9.43 3.67
N GLY A 43 0.17 -10.63 3.11
CA GLY A 43 1.46 -11.19 2.68
C GLY A 43 2.03 -10.46 1.47
N PHE A 44 1.20 -10.14 0.48
CA PHE A 44 1.61 -9.32 -0.67
C PHE A 44 2.08 -7.93 -0.25
N ILE A 45 1.34 -7.25 0.63
CA ILE A 45 1.72 -5.95 1.20
C ILE A 45 3.08 -6.02 1.88
N CYS A 46 3.30 -7.02 2.73
CA CYS A 46 4.59 -7.20 3.40
C CYS A 46 5.74 -7.48 2.43
N SER A 47 5.51 -8.30 1.40
CA SER A 47 6.49 -8.60 0.37
C SER A 47 6.85 -7.36 -0.44
N ASP A 48 5.86 -6.56 -0.84
CA ASP A 48 6.06 -5.32 -1.57
C ASP A 48 6.78 -4.28 -0.71
N ALA A 49 6.44 -4.16 0.59
CA ALA A 49 7.14 -3.26 1.50
C ALA A 49 8.64 -3.58 1.62
N LYS A 50 8.97 -4.86 1.76
CA LYS A 50 10.36 -5.34 1.81
C LYS A 50 11.11 -5.11 0.49
N SER A 51 10.45 -5.34 -0.65
CA SER A 51 11.08 -5.27 -1.98
C SER A 51 11.05 -3.89 -2.63
N THR A 52 10.22 -2.97 -2.13
CA THR A 52 10.16 -1.57 -2.57
C THR A 52 11.51 -0.87 -2.34
N VAL A 53 12.19 -1.21 -1.24
CA VAL A 53 13.58 -0.81 -0.99
C VAL A 53 14.50 -1.95 -1.41
N SER A 54 15.37 -1.70 -2.40
CA SER A 54 16.30 -2.71 -2.94
C SER A 54 17.40 -3.13 -1.95
N THR A 55 17.69 -2.27 -0.98
CA THR A 55 18.68 -2.50 0.07
C THR A 55 18.20 -1.87 1.38
N ALA A 56 18.80 -2.25 2.51
CA ALA A 56 18.54 -1.62 3.81
C ALA A 56 18.91 -0.12 3.87
N SER A 57 19.72 0.35 2.92
CA SER A 57 20.21 1.73 2.84
C SER A 57 20.07 2.27 1.41
N PRO A 58 18.84 2.56 0.94
CA PRO A 58 18.62 3.05 -0.42
C PRO A 58 19.26 4.44 -0.61
N LYS A 59 19.72 4.72 -1.84
CA LYS A 59 20.38 6.00 -2.19
C LYS A 59 19.49 7.22 -1.95
N PHE A 60 18.17 7.05 -2.08
CA PHE A 60 17.17 8.08 -1.84
C PHE A 60 16.04 7.51 -0.97
N PRO A 61 15.38 8.34 -0.15
CA PRO A 61 14.17 7.92 0.57
C PRO A 61 13.06 7.48 -0.39
N VAL A 62 12.22 6.57 0.08
CA VAL A 62 11.08 6.05 -0.68
C VAL A 62 9.81 6.30 0.14
N PHE A 63 8.78 6.82 -0.51
CA PHE A 63 7.47 7.03 0.09
C PHE A 63 6.42 6.32 -0.76
N VAL A 64 5.48 5.63 -0.12
CA VAL A 64 4.40 4.93 -0.83
C VAL A 64 3.23 5.90 -1.02
N GLY A 65 3.25 6.67 -2.10
CA GLY A 65 2.27 7.74 -2.31
C GLY A 65 0.85 7.24 -2.56
N GLU A 66 0.68 6.02 -3.08
CA GLU A 66 -0.66 5.45 -3.28
C GLU A 66 -0.69 3.94 -3.05
N TRP A 67 -1.74 3.51 -2.35
CA TRP A 67 -2.11 2.11 -2.20
C TRP A 67 -3.56 1.99 -1.71
N SER A 68 -4.16 0.81 -1.88
CA SER A 68 -5.48 0.48 -1.33
C SER A 68 -5.59 -1.01 -0.98
N ILE A 69 -6.58 -1.40 -0.18
CA ILE A 69 -6.76 -2.78 0.31
C ILE A 69 -7.73 -3.62 -0.54
N GLN A 70 -8.19 -3.13 -1.68
CA GLN A 70 -8.98 -3.97 -2.57
C GLN A 70 -8.08 -5.06 -3.18
N ALA A 71 -8.42 -6.32 -2.95
CA ALA A 71 -7.83 -7.47 -3.59
C ALA A 71 -8.49 -7.76 -4.95
N ALA A 72 -7.87 -8.59 -5.78
CA ALA A 72 -8.37 -8.90 -7.11
C ALA A 72 -9.66 -9.75 -7.05
N THR A 73 -9.72 -10.72 -6.13
CA THR A 73 -10.88 -11.58 -5.92
C THR A 73 -11.13 -11.86 -4.45
N ASN A 74 -12.32 -12.37 -4.12
CA ASN A 74 -12.70 -12.80 -2.77
C ASN A 74 -12.35 -11.72 -1.73
N ASN A 75 -12.90 -10.51 -1.89
CA ASN A 75 -12.82 -9.46 -0.89
C ASN A 75 -13.82 -9.74 0.24
N THR A 76 -13.47 -9.39 1.49
CA THR A 76 -14.41 -9.44 2.62
C THR A 76 -14.37 -8.16 3.43
N VAL A 77 -15.52 -7.69 3.87
CA VAL A 77 -15.66 -6.43 4.63
C VAL A 77 -14.96 -6.56 5.99
N ALA A 78 -15.00 -7.76 6.58
CA ALA A 78 -14.36 -8.08 7.86
C ALA A 78 -12.82 -8.03 7.80
N SER A 79 -12.22 -8.23 6.62
CA SER A 79 -10.75 -8.24 6.47
C SER A 79 -10.12 -6.84 6.44
N ARG A 80 -10.90 -5.78 6.22
CA ARG A 80 -10.39 -4.41 5.98
C ARG A 80 -9.47 -3.92 7.10
N ALA A 81 -9.88 -4.11 8.35
CA ALA A 81 -9.08 -3.73 9.51
C ALA A 81 -7.75 -4.50 9.59
N ARG A 82 -7.68 -5.74 9.12
CA ARG A 82 -6.42 -6.48 9.05
C ARG A 82 -5.52 -5.90 7.98
N ASN A 83 -6.01 -5.82 6.75
CA ASN A 83 -5.20 -5.46 5.59
C ASN A 83 -4.73 -4.00 5.66
N LEU A 84 -5.59 -3.08 6.11
CA LEU A 84 -5.26 -1.65 6.29
C LEU A 84 -4.12 -1.47 7.30
N ASN A 85 -4.24 -2.07 8.48
CA ASN A 85 -3.25 -1.87 9.53
C ASN A 85 -1.94 -2.61 9.26
N THR A 86 -2.00 -3.76 8.57
CA THR A 86 -0.78 -4.42 8.07
C THR A 86 -0.04 -3.48 7.12
N GLY A 87 -0.70 -2.85 6.15
CA GLY A 87 -0.03 -1.93 5.23
C GLY A 87 0.53 -0.70 5.93
N ILE A 88 -0.24 -0.01 6.78
CA ILE A 88 0.26 1.16 7.53
C ILE A 88 1.54 0.80 8.30
N LYS A 89 1.54 -0.35 8.99
CA LYS A 89 2.71 -0.81 9.74
C LYS A 89 3.88 -1.20 8.83
N ALA A 90 3.62 -1.91 7.74
CA ALA A 90 4.64 -2.39 6.82
C ALA A 90 5.34 -1.22 6.10
N TRP A 91 4.58 -0.29 5.52
CA TRP A 91 5.14 0.85 4.80
C TRP A 91 5.97 1.75 5.73
N ALA A 92 5.50 1.98 6.96
CA ALA A 92 6.27 2.74 7.96
C ALA A 92 7.54 2.01 8.45
N ALA A 93 7.59 0.68 8.38
CA ALA A 93 8.75 -0.10 8.82
C ALA A 93 9.86 -0.18 7.77
N TYR A 94 9.51 -0.26 6.49
CA TYR A 94 10.48 -0.48 5.39
C TYR A 94 10.74 0.76 4.53
N THR A 95 9.88 1.77 4.62
CA THR A 95 9.96 3.02 3.85
C THR A 95 9.70 4.22 4.77
N GLN A 96 9.50 5.40 4.20
CA GLN A 96 9.30 6.64 4.94
C GLN A 96 7.81 6.89 5.25
N GLY A 97 6.96 5.90 4.99
CA GLY A 97 5.53 5.95 5.23
C GLY A 97 4.71 5.79 3.95
N SER A 98 3.43 6.11 4.05
CA SER A 98 2.50 5.97 2.92
C SER A 98 1.33 6.94 2.99
N THR A 99 0.68 7.17 1.85
CA THR A 99 -0.64 7.79 1.75
C THR A 99 -1.63 6.85 1.09
N TYR A 100 -2.81 6.71 1.70
CA TYR A 100 -3.86 5.84 1.21
C TYR A 100 -4.62 6.48 0.04
N GLY A 101 -4.87 5.72 -1.02
CA GLY A 101 -5.77 6.11 -2.11
C GLY A 101 -7.20 5.66 -1.80
N THR A 102 -8.12 6.53 -1.36
CA THR A 102 -8.05 7.99 -1.15
C THR A 102 -8.76 8.40 0.15
N TRP A 103 -8.72 9.68 0.52
CA TRP A 103 -9.46 10.21 1.68
C TRP A 103 -10.98 10.00 1.55
N LYS A 104 -11.56 10.34 0.40
CA LYS A 104 -13.00 10.22 0.13
C LYS A 104 -13.26 9.59 -1.22
N PHE A 105 -14.09 8.56 -1.23
CA PHE A 105 -14.44 7.79 -2.43
C PHE A 105 -15.92 7.42 -2.41
N PHE A 106 -16.61 7.59 -3.55
CA PHE A 106 -18.05 7.38 -3.69
C PHE A 106 -18.43 6.33 -4.74
N GLY A 107 -17.45 5.68 -5.38
CA GLY A 107 -17.73 4.62 -6.33
C GLY A 107 -18.45 3.45 -5.65
N ASN A 108 -19.51 2.97 -6.30
CA ASN A 108 -20.42 1.96 -5.80
C ASN A 108 -20.38 0.67 -6.64
N GLU A 109 -19.43 0.59 -7.58
CA GLU A 109 -19.23 -0.61 -8.37
C GLU A 109 -18.91 -1.80 -7.44
N PRO A 110 -19.58 -2.95 -7.60
CA PRO A 110 -19.27 -4.14 -6.83
C PRO A 110 -17.80 -4.56 -7.03
N VAL A 111 -17.17 -5.00 -5.95
CA VAL A 111 -15.90 -5.73 -6.04
C VAL A 111 -16.17 -7.23 -6.12
N ASP A 112 -15.19 -8.00 -6.59
CA ASP A 112 -15.28 -9.46 -6.48
C ASP A 112 -15.20 -9.86 -4.99
N GLY A 113 -16.27 -10.48 -4.49
CA GLY A 113 -16.49 -10.77 -3.07
C GLY A 113 -17.57 -9.88 -2.46
N GLU A 114 -17.32 -9.37 -1.26
CA GLU A 114 -18.28 -8.56 -0.50
C GLU A 114 -18.09 -7.05 -0.73
N GLY A 115 -19.20 -6.32 -0.88
CA GLY A 115 -19.19 -4.85 -0.88
C GLY A 115 -18.91 -4.19 -2.22
N THR A 116 -18.55 -2.91 -2.16
CA THR A 116 -18.32 -2.02 -3.31
C THR A 116 -16.95 -1.38 -3.23
N GLN A 117 -16.48 -0.74 -4.31
CA GLN A 117 -15.23 0.04 -4.27
C GLN A 117 -15.21 1.05 -3.09
N GLY A 118 -16.33 1.71 -2.78
CA GLY A 118 -16.45 2.61 -1.63
C GLY A 118 -16.05 1.98 -0.29
N ASP A 119 -16.28 0.69 -0.10
CA ASP A 119 -15.93 -0.03 1.12
C ASP A 119 -14.42 -0.25 1.29
N TYR A 120 -13.65 -0.21 0.20
CA TYR A 120 -12.21 -0.51 0.18
C TYR A 120 -11.32 0.70 -0.14
N TRP A 121 -11.87 1.77 -0.71
CA TRP A 121 -11.10 2.94 -1.18
C TRP A 121 -11.36 4.24 -0.39
N ASN A 122 -12.29 4.24 0.58
CA ASN A 122 -12.69 5.45 1.31
C ASN A 122 -12.06 5.51 2.72
N TYR A 123 -10.88 6.11 2.83
CA TYR A 123 -10.14 6.18 4.10
C TYR A 123 -10.90 6.92 5.21
N SER A 124 -11.69 7.95 4.88
CA SER A 124 -12.50 8.69 5.85
C SER A 124 -13.50 7.79 6.57
N ASP A 125 -13.99 6.74 5.92
CA ASP A 125 -14.92 5.80 6.54
C ASP A 125 -14.18 4.82 7.45
N PHE A 126 -12.92 4.45 7.15
CA PHE A 126 -12.08 3.69 8.10
C PHE A 126 -11.79 4.46 9.39
N VAL A 127 -11.60 5.78 9.28
CA VAL A 127 -11.49 6.67 10.45
C VAL A 127 -12.79 6.64 11.26
N LYS A 128 -13.95 6.84 10.61
CA LYS A 128 -15.25 6.82 11.29
C LYS A 128 -15.58 5.47 11.94
N MET A 129 -15.19 4.37 11.30
CA MET A 129 -15.37 3.01 11.85
C MET A 129 -14.42 2.71 13.02
N GLY A 130 -13.41 3.55 13.27
CA GLY A 130 -12.44 3.32 14.34
C GLY A 130 -11.52 2.12 14.11
N ILE A 131 -11.33 1.69 12.86
CA ILE A 131 -10.57 0.47 12.56
C ILE A 131 -9.06 0.70 12.37
N ILE A 132 -8.58 1.95 12.46
CA ILE A 132 -7.16 2.29 12.31
C ILE A 132 -6.44 2.07 13.64
N ASN A 133 -5.66 0.99 13.72
CA ASN A 133 -4.83 0.64 14.84
C ASN A 133 -3.59 -0.18 14.39
N PRO A 134 -2.52 0.48 13.90
CA PRO A 134 -1.34 -0.20 13.36
C PRO A 134 -0.56 -1.03 14.38
N SER A 135 -0.62 -0.69 15.68
CA SER A 135 0.12 -1.43 16.73
C SER A 135 -0.41 -2.85 16.92
N SER A 136 -1.67 -3.10 16.57
CA SER A 136 -2.37 -4.38 16.78
C SER A 136 -2.13 -5.48 15.73
N ARG A 137 -1.33 -5.25 14.67
CA ARG A 137 -1.19 -6.20 13.54
C ARG A 137 0.17 -6.86 13.41
N ALA A 138 0.15 -8.01 12.73
CA ALA A 138 1.27 -8.91 12.52
C ALA A 138 2.49 -8.18 11.95
N THR A 139 3.67 -8.52 12.46
CA THR A 139 4.95 -8.17 11.86
C THR A 139 5.10 -8.89 10.54
N CYS A 140 5.63 -8.19 9.53
CA CYS A 140 6.04 -8.79 8.27
C CYS A 140 7.26 -9.68 8.52
N ASN A 141 7.03 -10.93 8.95
CA ASN A 141 8.09 -11.92 9.14
C ASN A 141 8.78 -12.23 7.81
#